data_AF-A0A2E1X519-F1
#
_entry.id   AF-A0A2E1X519-F1
#
_cell.length_a   1.000
_cell.length_b   1.000
_cell.length_c   1.000
_cell.angle_alpha   90.00
_cell.angle_beta   90.00
_cell.angle_gamma   90.00
#
_symmetry.space_group_name_H-M   'P 1'
#
loop_
_entity.id
_entity.type
_entity.pdbx_description
1 polymer ?
#
loop_
_entity_poly.entity_id
_entity_poly.type
_entity_poly.pdbx_seq_one_letter_code
_entity_poly.pdbx_strand_id
1 'polypeptide(L)'
;LETASGNRGYKANLLGHIEHEEGKITRFDLVAHGQFWGECTYTPGAPKGKFPLAISFTLADGSDVADGVPPKGSRGWVRGYMQP
;
A
#
# COMPACT_ATOMS: atom_id res chain seq x y z
N LEU A 1 -9.27 6.57 7.49
CA LEU A 1 -8.30 7.60 7.07
C LEU A 1 -9.03 8.67 6.28
N GLU A 2 -8.81 9.95 6.56
CA GLU A 2 -9.46 11.06 5.83
C GLU A 2 -8.59 12.31 5.91
N THR A 3 -8.50 13.10 4.84
CA THR A 3 -7.82 14.41 4.84
C THR A 3 -8.61 15.42 5.66
N ALA A 4 -7.96 16.46 6.18
CA ALA A 4 -8.65 17.50 6.96
C ALA A 4 -9.75 18.22 6.16
N SER A 5 -9.58 18.36 4.84
CA SER A 5 -10.58 18.94 3.94
C SER A 5 -11.70 17.97 3.55
N GLY A 6 -11.62 16.70 3.93
CA GLY A 6 -12.59 15.65 3.57
C GLY A 6 -12.60 15.27 2.09
N ASN A 7 -11.76 15.89 1.25
CA ASN A 7 -11.76 15.66 -0.20
C ASN A 7 -11.18 14.30 -0.61
N ARG A 8 -10.49 13.61 0.31
CA ARG A 8 -9.91 12.29 0.08
C ARG A 8 -9.94 11.46 1.35
N GLY A 9 -10.24 10.18 1.23
CA GLY A 9 -10.21 9.26 2.37
C GLY A 9 -10.48 7.82 2.00
N TYR A 10 -10.32 6.98 3.02
CA TYR A 10 -10.59 5.54 2.96
C TYR A 10 -11.21 5.09 4.28
N LYS A 11 -12.42 4.53 4.20
CA LYS A 11 -13.09 3.86 5.32
C LYS A 11 -13.17 2.37 4.98
N ALA A 12 -12.42 1.56 5.72
CA ALA A 12 -12.24 0.15 5.44
C ALA A 12 -12.37 -0.70 6.70
N ASN A 13 -12.84 -1.92 6.51
CA ASN A 13 -12.69 -3.00 7.47
C ASN A 13 -11.39 -3.75 7.17
N LEU A 14 -10.76 -4.26 8.21
CA LEU A 14 -9.56 -5.08 8.11
C LEU A 14 -9.92 -6.53 8.44
N LEU A 15 -9.47 -7.45 7.59
CA LEU A 15 -9.48 -8.88 7.85
C LEU A 15 -8.08 -9.40 7.57
N GLY A 16 -7.50 -10.14 8.51
CA GLY A 16 -6.15 -10.64 8.34
C GLY A 16 -5.83 -11.84 9.21
N HIS A 17 -4.68 -12.43 8.90
CA HIS A 17 -4.10 -13.59 9.57
C HIS A 17 -2.61 -13.35 9.75
N ILE A 18 -2.10 -13.62 10.95
CA ILE A 18 -0.69 -13.43 11.29
C ILE A 18 -0.20 -14.71 11.99
N GLU A 19 0.91 -15.25 11.52
CA GLU A 19 1.63 -16.34 12.17
C GLU A 19 3.02 -15.86 12.56
N HIS A 20 3.53 -16.36 13.69
CA HIS A 20 4.87 -16.08 14.14
C HIS A 20 5.52 -17.29 14.79
N GLU A 21 6.82 -17.42 14.59
CA GLU A 21 7.67 -18.46 15.18
C GLU A 21 8.95 -17.81 15.70
N GLU A 22 9.36 -18.16 16.92
CA GLU A 22 10.61 -17.66 17.52
C GLU A 22 10.79 -16.13 17.46
N GLY A 23 9.67 -15.39 17.61
CA GLY A 23 9.67 -13.92 17.57
C GLY A 23 9.76 -13.31 16.16
N LYS A 24 9.65 -14.11 15.10
CA LYS A 24 9.61 -13.68 13.70
C LYS A 24 8.24 -13.94 13.11
N ILE A 25 7.72 -13.00 12.32
CA ILE A 25 6.49 -13.21 11.54
C ILE A 25 6.80 -14.16 10.40
N THR A 26 6.07 -15.27 10.31
CA THR A 26 6.22 -16.30 9.27
C THR A 26 5.10 -16.24 8.23
N ARG A 27 3.98 -15.59 8.58
CA ARG A 27 2.89 -15.29 7.65
C ARG A 27 2.21 -13.99 8.03
N PHE A 28 1.90 -13.17 7.04
CA PHE A 28 1.14 -11.94 7.21
C PHE A 28 0.21 -11.76 6.02
N ASP A 29 -1.08 -12.06 6.21
CA ASP A 29 -2.11 -11.79 5.22
C ASP A 29 -3.04 -10.72 5.77
N LEU A 30 -3.26 -9.63 5.04
CA LEU A 30 -4.20 -8.60 5.45
C LEU A 30 -4.94 -8.06 4.24
N VAL A 31 -6.25 -7.94 4.33
CA VAL A 31 -7.07 -7.24 3.36
C VAL A 31 -7.75 -6.05 4.05
N ALA A 32 -7.49 -4.86 3.53
CA ALA A 32 -8.29 -3.68 3.83
C ALA A 32 -9.33 -3.52 2.73
N HIS A 33 -10.62 -3.65 3.05
CA HIS A 33 -11.71 -3.52 2.09
C HIS A 33 -12.74 -2.49 2.56
N GLY A 34 -13.12 -1.58 1.67
CA GLY A 34 -14.17 -0.59 1.97
C GLY A 34 -14.34 0.47 0.90
N GLN A 35 -14.64 1.69 1.33
CA GLN A 35 -14.99 2.82 0.46
C GLN A 35 -13.90 3.89 0.47
N PHE A 36 -13.30 4.13 -0.70
CA PHE A 36 -12.34 5.20 -0.96
C PHE A 36 -13.00 6.36 -1.70
N TRP A 37 -12.43 7.56 -1.61
CA TRP A 37 -12.81 8.70 -2.45
C TRP A 37 -11.65 9.69 -2.58
N GLY A 38 -11.71 10.53 -3.61
CA GLY A 38 -10.71 11.55 -3.92
C GLY A 38 -9.51 11.00 -4.69
N GLU A 39 -8.49 11.83 -4.88
CA GLU A 39 -7.27 11.49 -5.64
C GLU A 39 -6.05 12.27 -5.13
N CYS A 40 -4.86 11.87 -5.58
CA CYS A 40 -3.62 12.58 -5.31
C CYS A 40 -3.34 13.58 -6.43
N THR A 41 -2.66 14.68 -6.11
CA THR A 41 -2.20 15.69 -7.09
C THR A 41 -1.42 15.09 -8.26
N TYR A 42 -0.66 14.02 -8.01
CA TYR A 42 0.22 13.37 -9.00
C TYR A 42 -0.35 12.08 -9.59
N THR A 43 -1.55 11.66 -9.19
CA THR A 43 -2.22 10.45 -9.72
C THR A 43 -3.72 10.73 -9.84
N PRO A 44 -4.12 11.53 -10.83
CA PRO A 44 -5.52 11.90 -11.05
C PRO A 44 -6.29 10.77 -11.76
N GLY A 45 -7.62 10.94 -11.87
CA GLY A 45 -8.51 10.05 -12.60
C GLY A 45 -9.24 9.03 -11.72
N ALA A 46 -9.38 9.30 -10.42
CA ALA A 46 -10.16 8.42 -9.55
C ALA A 46 -11.67 8.46 -9.90
N PRO A 47 -12.43 7.38 -9.65
CA PRO A 47 -13.88 7.40 -9.78
C PRO A 47 -14.50 8.53 -8.94
N LYS A 48 -15.56 9.15 -9.47
CA LYS A 48 -16.29 10.22 -8.76
C LYS A 48 -17.02 9.64 -7.55
N GLY A 49 -17.00 10.39 -6.44
CA GLY A 49 -17.69 10.01 -5.21
C GLY A 49 -16.96 8.89 -4.45
N LYS A 50 -17.72 8.08 -3.70
CA LYS A 50 -17.19 6.92 -2.99
C LYS A 50 -17.23 5.70 -3.89
N PHE A 51 -16.13 4.95 -3.90
CA PHE A 51 -16.00 3.74 -4.70
C PHE A 51 -15.34 2.61 -3.90
N PRO A 52 -15.66 1.34 -4.21
CA PRO A 52 -15.04 0.21 -3.56
C PRO A 52 -13.53 0.15 -3.87
N LEU A 53 -12.73 -0.05 -2.84
CA LEU A 53 -11.30 -0.33 -2.95
C LEU A 53 -10.97 -1.49 -2.02
N ALA A 54 -10.10 -2.37 -2.48
CA ALA A 54 -9.48 -3.41 -1.66
C ALA A 54 -7.96 -3.33 -1.83
N ILE A 55 -7.23 -3.42 -0.71
CA ILE A 55 -5.77 -3.46 -0.68
C ILE A 55 -5.38 -4.71 0.10
N SER A 56 -4.66 -5.62 -0.57
CA SER A 56 -4.07 -6.79 0.06
C SER A 56 -2.61 -6.55 0.41
N PHE A 57 -2.20 -7.05 1.57
CA PHE A 57 -0.82 -7.11 2.03
C PHE A 57 -0.46 -8.57 2.26
N THR A 58 0.72 -8.96 1.81
CA THR A 58 1.33 -10.27 2.07
C THR A 58 2.74 -10.06 2.62
N LEU A 59 3.24 -11.00 3.41
CA LEU A 59 4.66 -11.04 3.77
C LEU A 59 5.49 -11.25 2.49
N ALA A 60 6.47 -10.39 2.28
CA ALA A 60 7.46 -10.57 1.22
C ALA A 60 8.45 -11.66 1.62
N ASP A 61 8.71 -12.63 0.74
CA ASP A 61 9.64 -13.75 0.99
C ASP A 61 11.02 -13.54 0.35
N GLY A 62 11.19 -12.47 -0.44
CA GLY A 62 12.44 -12.11 -1.08
C GLY A 62 12.69 -12.86 -2.38
N SER A 63 11.72 -13.63 -2.87
CA SER A 63 11.82 -14.35 -4.14
C SER A 63 11.53 -13.47 -5.35
N ASP A 64 10.85 -12.33 -5.17
CA ASP A 64 10.58 -11.34 -6.22
C ASP A 64 11.52 -10.13 -6.10
N VAL A 65 12.03 -9.62 -7.23
CA VAL A 65 12.79 -8.37 -7.29
C VAL A 65 11.98 -7.18 -6.73
N ALA A 66 10.65 -7.26 -6.79
CA ALA A 66 9.73 -6.27 -6.24
C ALA A 66 9.66 -6.26 -4.69
N ASP A 67 10.14 -7.30 -4.02
CA ASP A 67 10.16 -7.41 -2.56
C ASP A 67 11.20 -6.48 -1.92
N GLY A 68 12.26 -6.17 -2.68
CA GLY A 68 13.25 -5.19 -2.27
C GLY A 68 12.63 -3.79 -2.18
N VAL A 69 12.87 -3.09 -1.06
CA VAL A 69 12.49 -1.67 -0.93
C VAL A 69 13.54 -0.82 -1.65
N PRO A 70 13.23 -0.20 -2.81
CA PRO A 70 14.22 0.55 -3.55
C PRO A 70 14.51 1.90 -2.88
N PRO A 71 15.74 2.44 -3.02
CA PRO A 71 16.07 3.79 -2.59
C PRO A 71 15.07 4.81 -3.16
N LYS A 72 14.42 5.58 -2.28
CA LYS A 72 13.39 6.59 -2.65
C LYS A 72 12.25 6.06 -3.54
N GLY A 73 11.90 4.78 -3.47
CA GLY A 73 10.78 4.22 -4.26
C GLY A 73 11.11 3.99 -5.74
N SER A 74 12.38 4.08 -6.13
CA SER A 74 12.80 4.01 -7.53
C SER A 74 12.80 2.58 -8.09
N ARG A 75 11.76 2.20 -8.82
CA ARG A 75 11.64 0.86 -9.43
C ARG A 75 12.21 0.75 -10.86
N GLY A 76 13.14 1.63 -11.24
CA GLY A 76 13.69 1.62 -12.61
C GLY A 76 14.81 2.63 -12.94
N TRP A 77 14.96 3.70 -12.15
CA TRP A 77 16.03 4.70 -12.35
C TRP A 77 16.91 4.89 -11.12
N VAL A 78 17.28 3.79 -10.46
CA VAL A 78 18.04 3.79 -9.20
C VAL A 78 19.33 4.61 -9.29
N ARG A 79 20.01 4.58 -10.45
CA ARG A 79 21.23 5.37 -10.69
C ARG A 79 21.02 6.89 -10.50
N GLY A 80 19.88 7.43 -10.94
CA GLY A 80 19.56 8.85 -10.76
C GLY A 80 19.26 9.23 -9.29
N TYR A 81 18.87 8.25 -8.47
CA TYR A 81 18.60 8.47 -7.04
C TYR A 81 19.82 8.23 -6.14
N MET A 82 20.84 7.53 -6.64
CA MET A 82 22.08 7.24 -5.92
C MET A 82 23.21 8.26 -6.21
N GLN A 83 23.00 9.18 -7.14
CA GLN A 83 23.94 10.29 -7.40
C GLN A 83 23.43 11.55 -6.67
N PRO A 84 24.21 12.16 -5.77
CA PRO A 84 23.83 13.36 -5.04
C PRO A 84 23.72 14.60 -5.94
#